data_AF-A0A522ZV58-F1
#
_entry.id   AF-A0A522ZV58-F1
#
_cell.length_a   1.000
_cell.length_b   1.000
_cell.length_c   1.000
_cell.angle_alpha   90.00
_cell.angle_beta   90.00
_cell.angle_gamma   90.00
#
_symmetry.space_group_name_H-M   'P 1'
#
loop_
_entity.id
_entity.type
_entity.pdbx_description
1 polymer ?
#
loop_
_entity_poly.entity_id
_entity_poly.type
_entity_poly.pdbx_seq_one_letter_code
_entity_poly.pdbx_strand_id
1 'polypeptide(L)' 'MWADILRALALVLVLEGLMPFLVPQRFREAMARLQGLDDRALRTVGFVCLLVGVLVLELIRWLG' A
#
# COMPACT_ATOMS: atom_id res chain seq x y z
N MET A 1 -12.60 14.85 13.08
CA MET A 1 -13.05 13.47 12.76
C MET A 1 -13.27 13.28 11.26
N TRP A 2 -14.32 13.82 10.63
CA TRP A 2 -14.52 13.65 9.17
C TRP A 2 -13.45 14.32 8.30
N ALA A 3 -12.98 15.50 8.69
CA ALA A 3 -11.91 16.19 7.99
C ALA A 3 -10.58 15.42 8.01
N ASP A 4 -10.28 14.72 9.11
CA ASP A 4 -9.05 13.95 9.26
C ASP A 4 -9.05 12.70 8.38
N ILE A 5 -10.21 12.03 8.26
CA ILE A 5 -10.42 10.93 7.31
C ILE A 5 -10.21 11.42 5.87
N LEU A 6 -10.80 12.56 5.51
CA LEU A 6 -10.63 13.14 4.17
C LEU A 6 -9.18 13.53 3.88
N ARG A 7 -8.44 14.05 4.87
CA ARG A 7 -7.01 14.35 4.73
C ARG A 7 -6.18 13.09 4.56
N ALA A 8 -6.42 12.05 5.36
CA ALA A 8 -5.74 10.77 5.22
C ALA A 8 -6.01 10.14 3.84
N LEU A 9 -7.27 10.18 3.37
CA LEU A 9 -7.65 9.72 2.04
C LEU A 9 -6.94 10.51 0.93
N ALA A 10 -6.91 11.85 1.05
CA ALA A 10 -6.20 12.69 0.08
C ALA A 10 -4.71 12.33 0.01
N LEU A 11 -4.06 12.10 1.16
CA LEU A 11 -2.65 11.68 1.19
C LEU A 11 -2.46 10.30 0.54
N VAL A 12 -3.35 9.34 0.79
CA VAL A 12 -3.29 8.02 0.14
C VAL A 12 -3.40 8.16 -1.37
N LEU A 13 -4.35 8.97 -1.88
CA LEU A 13 -4.49 9.24 -3.32
C LEU A 13 -3.25 9.90 -3.92
N VAL A 14 -2.67 10.88 -3.24
CA VAL A 14 -1.43 11.54 -3.69
C VAL A 14 -0.30 10.52 -3.77
N LEU A 15 -0.13 9.66 -2.76
CA LEU A 15 0.91 8.64 -2.73
C LEU A 15 0.71 7.56 -3.79
N GLU A 16 -0.53 7.09 -3.98
CA GLU A 16 -0.88 6.13 -5.04
C GLU A 16 -0.60 6.70 -6.44
N GLY A 17 -0.95 7.98 -6.67
CA GLY A 17 -0.75 8.66 -7.95
C GLY A 17 0.70 9.07 -8.22
N LEU A 18 1.53 9.17 -7.18
CA LEU A 18 2.90 9.67 -7.30
C LEU A 18 3.80 8.72 -8.11
N MET A 19 3.75 7.41 -7.83
CA MET A 19 4.53 6.40 -8.56
C MET A 19 4.19 6.33 -10.07
N PRO A 20 2.93 6.22 -10.49
CA PRO A 20 2.59 6.21 -11.91
C PRO A 20 2.89 7.53 -12.61
N PHE A 21 2.87 8.66 -11.88
CA PHE A 21 3.22 9.98 -12.44
C PHE A 21 4.74 10.16 -12.63
N LEU A 22 5.54 9.83 -11.61
CA LEU A 22 7.01 10.02 -11.65
C LEU A 22 7.73 8.98 -12.50
N VAL A 23 7.32 7.70 -12.42
CA VAL A 23 8.05 6.58 -13.05
C VAL A 23 7.12 5.57 -13.73
N PRO A 24 6.37 5.99 -14.78
CA PRO A 24 5.31 5.18 -15.39
C PRO A 24 5.79 3.87 -16.05
N GLN A 25 7.05 3.81 -16.50
CA GLN A 25 7.61 2.58 -17.08
C GLN A 25 7.87 1.52 -15.99
N ARG A 26 8.53 1.90 -14.90
CA ARG A 26 8.80 0.99 -13.77
C ARG A 26 7.52 0.53 -13.08
N PHE A 27 6.53 1.41 -12.97
CA PHE A 27 5.22 1.04 -12.44
C PHE A 27 4.54 -0.04 -13.30
N ARG A 28 4.57 0.10 -14.64
CA ARG A 28 4.04 -0.92 -15.56
C ARG A 28 4.79 -2.25 -15.47
N GLU A 29 6.12 -2.22 -15.39
CA GLU A 29 6.91 -3.44 -15.21
C GLU A 29 6.59 -4.15 -13.89
N ALA A 30 6.43 -3.39 -12.79
CA ALA A 30 6.03 -3.94 -11.50
C ALA A 30 4.63 -4.58 -11.58
N MET A 31 3.67 -3.90 -12.21
CA MET A 31 2.32 -4.45 -12.40
C MET A 31 2.33 -5.72 -13.26
N ALA A 32 3.12 -5.76 -14.34
CA ALA A 32 3.26 -6.95 -15.18
C ALA A 32 3.87 -8.14 -14.42
N ARG A 33 4.82 -7.88 -13.50
CA ARG A 33 5.36 -8.92 -12.61
C ARG A 33 4.30 -9.44 -11.65
N LEU A 34 3.44 -8.57 -11.12
CA LEU A 34 2.33 -8.95 -10.25
C LEU A 34 1.28 -9.79 -10.99
N GLN A 35 1.00 -9.48 -12.26
CA GLN A 35 0.09 -10.27 -13.10
C GLN A 35 0.61 -11.69 -13.38
N GLY A 36 1.93 -11.89 -13.34
CA GLY A 36 2.55 -13.21 -13.49
C GLY A 36 2.59 -14.05 -12.21
N LEU A 37 2.15 -13.51 -11.07
CA LEU A 37 2.06 -14.26 -9.82
C LEU A 37 0.74 -15.03 -9.74
N ASP A 38 0.79 -16.27 -9.26
CA ASP A 38 -0.41 -17.04 -8.94
C ASP A 38 -1.23 -16.35 -7.84
N ASP A 39 -2.56 -16.54 -7.90
CA ASP A 39 -3.51 -16.00 -6.91
C ASP A 39 -3.14 -16.31 -5.45
N ARG A 40 -2.53 -17.48 -5.21
CA ARG A 40 -2.05 -17.87 -3.88
C ARG A 40 -0.92 -16.97 -3.40
N ALA A 41 0.07 -16.70 -4.25
CA ALA A 41 1.18 -15.83 -3.91
C ALA A 41 0.70 -14.40 -3.66
N LEU A 42 -0.23 -13.90 -4.49
CA LEU A 42 -0.82 -12.57 -4.33
C LEU A 42 -1.54 -12.43 -2.97
N ARG A 43 -2.31 -13.46 -2.57
CA ARG A 43 -3.00 -13.49 -1.27
C ARG A 43 -2.02 -13.58 -0.10
N THR A 44 -0.95 -14.36 -0.22
CA THR A 44 0.07 -14.44 0.83
C THR A 44 0.78 -13.10 1.01
N VAL A 45 1.16 -12.43 -0.08
CA VAL A 45 1.77 -11.10 -0.02
C VAL A 45 0.81 -10.10 0.62
N GLY A 46 -0.46 -10.08 0.20
CA GLY A 46 -1.48 -9.24 0.81
C GLY A 46 -1.68 -9.52 2.30
N PHE A 47 -1.68 -10.78 2.70
CA PHE A 47 -1.80 -11.19 4.10
C PHE A 47 -0.60 -10.76 4.95
N VAL A 48 0.62 -10.90 4.43
CA VAL A 48 1.83 -10.42 5.09
C VAL A 48 1.81 -8.89 5.23
N CYS A 49 1.41 -8.15 4.18
CA CYS A 49 1.27 -6.70 4.24
C CYS A 49 0.23 -6.27 5.31
N LEU A 50 -0.90 -6.96 5.38
CA LEU A 50 -1.92 -6.76 6.42
C LEU A 50 -1.34 -6.98 7.83
N LEU A 51 -0.68 -8.11 8.05
CA LEU A 51 -0.06 -8.45 9.33
C LEU A 51 0.99 -7.41 9.74
N VAL A 52 1.91 -7.07 8.84
CA VAL A 52 2.93 -6.06 9.09
C VAL A 52 2.29 -4.71 9.41
N GLY A 53 1.28 -4.29 8.65
CA GLY A 53 0.57 -3.04 8.90
C GLY A 53 -0.06 -2.98 10.30
N VAL A 54 -0.70 -4.07 10.74
CA VAL A 54 -1.26 -4.17 12.09
C VAL A 54 -0.16 -4.13 13.15
N LEU A 55 0.92 -4.89 12.97
CA LEU A 55 2.04 -4.91 13.92
C LEU A 55 2.71 -3.53 14.05
N VAL A 56 2.89 -2.81 12.94
CA VAL A 56 3.44 -1.45 12.95
C VAL A 56 2.50 -0.48 13.66
N LEU A 57 1.19 -0.57 13.41
CA LEU A 57 0.19 0.28 14.06
C LEU A 57 0.15 0.03 15.56
N GLU A 58 0.21 -1.24 15.98
CA GLU A 58 0.30 -1.63 17.39
C GLU A 58 1.61 -1.19 18.04
N LEU A 59 2.73 -1.27 17.33
CA LEU A 59 4.03 -0.80 17.82
C LEU A 59 4.04 0.72 18.03
N ILE A 60 3.52 1.49 17.07
CA ILE A 60 3.39 2.95 17.18
C ILE A 60 2.48 3.30 18.36
N ARG A 61 1.36 2.57 18.51
CA ARG A 61 0.43 2.74 19.64
C ARG A 61 1.06 2.35 20.98
N TRP A 62 1.99 1.40 21.01
CA TRP A 62 2.67 0.97 22.23
C TRP A 62 3.81 1.92 22.65
N LEU A 63 4.45 2.60 21.68
CA LEU A 63 5.54 3.54 21.94
C LEU A 63 5.07 4.93 22.45
N GLY A 64 3.79 5.28 22.22
CA GLY A 64 3.20 6.58 22.59
C GLY A 64 2.26 6.46 23.77
#